data_AF-A0A7Y3GFF2-F1
#
_entry.id   AF-A0A7Y3GFF2-F1
#
_cell.length_a   1.000
_cell.length_b   1.000
_cell.length_c   1.000
_cell.angle_alpha   90.00
_cell.angle_beta   90.00
_cell.angle_gamma   90.00
#
_symmetry.space_group_name_H-M   'P 1'
#
loop_
_entity.id
_entity.type
_entity.pdbx_description
1 polymer ?
#
loop_
_entity_poly.entity_id
_entity_poly.type
_entity_poly.pdbx_seq_one_letter_code
_entity_poly.pdbx_strand_id
1 'polypeptide(L)'
;MFSLKSFNYDLPPDLIAQKPAERRDRSNLLCLNRRSGQCSHRNFFELGDFLARGDVLVVNDTEVVPGRLKGKKETGGKVEVLISNYNSGLKSAEDSSHFVCRCLIKASKYPAAGTWLHFAEDLKAKVLDTSNGAHTLKFYAKGDFKTILYRIGQVPLPPYIKRNYKQQAPCYDEICYQTVYANRKGAIAAPTAGLHFTEELLEKLRVKGIKIATLTLHVGFGTFLPVRAGDIRKHKMHAEPFAISENSAKIINSTRTEGGRVIAVGTTCVRTLESVANPNGEVRAGSGSCDLFIFPGYRFKTVDALITNFHLPQSTLLMLVSAFAGRRNVLNAYHEAVHRKYRFYSYGDAMYIC
;
A
#
# COMPACT_ATOMS: atom_id res chain seq x y z
N MET A 1 16.18 -19.90 -8.57
CA MET A 1 15.76 -18.48 -8.44
C MET A 1 14.25 -18.33 -8.18
N PHE A 2 13.38 -19.01 -8.93
CA PHE A 2 11.92 -18.79 -8.87
C PHE A 2 11.18 -19.54 -7.74
N SER A 3 11.89 -20.24 -6.85
CA SER A 3 11.27 -20.86 -5.68
C SER A 3 10.91 -19.80 -4.64
N LEU A 4 9.70 -19.85 -4.09
CA LEU A 4 9.24 -18.97 -3.00
C LEU A 4 10.21 -18.94 -1.81
N LYS A 5 10.77 -20.11 -1.45
CA LYS A 5 11.75 -20.26 -0.36
C LYS A 5 13.03 -19.46 -0.61
N SER A 6 13.33 -19.10 -1.86
CA SER A 6 14.50 -18.26 -2.19
C SER A 6 14.36 -16.84 -1.61
N PHE A 7 13.16 -16.41 -1.23
CA PHE A 7 12.87 -15.10 -0.66
C PHE A 7 12.57 -15.19 0.84
N ASN A 8 13.06 -16.25 1.50
CA ASN A 8 12.96 -16.39 2.93
C ASN A 8 14.16 -15.73 3.64
N TYR A 9 13.92 -15.19 4.82
CA TYR A 9 14.94 -14.75 5.78
C TYR A 9 14.32 -14.75 7.18
N ASP A 10 15.16 -14.79 8.22
CA ASP A 10 14.67 -14.81 9.60
C ASP A 10 14.33 -13.40 10.07
N LEU A 11 13.04 -13.17 10.34
CA LEU A 11 12.53 -11.92 10.87
C LEU A 11 11.98 -12.12 12.28
N PRO A 12 12.70 -11.68 13.33
CA PRO A 12 12.18 -11.69 14.69
C PRO A 12 10.85 -10.91 14.79
N PRO A 13 9.79 -11.48 15.39
CA PRO A 13 8.49 -10.82 15.49
C PRO A 13 8.53 -9.44 16.16
N ASP A 14 9.44 -9.24 17.11
CA ASP A 14 9.59 -7.99 17.87
C ASP A 14 10.14 -6.82 17.02
N LEU A 15 10.72 -7.12 15.85
CA LEU A 15 11.14 -6.09 14.89
C LEU A 15 9.97 -5.59 14.02
N ILE A 16 8.79 -6.23 14.06
CA ILE A 16 7.62 -5.78 13.29
C ILE A 16 6.95 -4.61 14.01
N ALA A 17 7.09 -3.40 13.46
CA ALA A 17 6.58 -2.19 14.10
C ALA A 17 5.05 -2.20 14.27
N GLN A 18 4.61 -2.06 15.52
CA GLN A 18 3.19 -1.93 15.88
C GLN A 18 2.71 -0.46 15.84
N LYS A 19 3.64 0.50 15.83
CA LYS A 19 3.35 1.93 15.80
C LYS A 19 4.41 2.68 14.98
N PRO A 20 4.04 3.81 14.33
CA PRO A 20 5.02 4.64 13.65
C PRO A 20 6.03 5.22 14.65
N ALA A 21 7.13 5.76 14.14
CA ALA A 21 7.99 6.64 14.95
C ALA A 21 7.19 7.86 15.42
N GLU A 22 7.53 8.43 16.58
CA GLU A 22 6.85 9.61 17.14
C GLU A 22 6.84 10.78 16.16
N ARG A 23 7.97 10.97 15.48
CA ARG A 23 8.08 11.77 14.26
C ARG A 23 8.39 10.85 13.08
N ARG A 24 7.54 10.93 12.05
CA ARG A 24 7.60 10.06 10.86
C ARG A 24 8.92 10.15 10.11
N ASP A 25 9.48 11.35 10.01
CA ASP A 25 10.74 11.64 9.33
C ASP A 25 11.99 11.25 10.16
N ARG A 26 11.81 10.76 11.39
CA ARG A 26 12.90 10.25 12.25
C ARG A 26 13.01 8.73 12.25
N SER A 27 12.34 8.04 11.31
CA SER A 27 12.61 6.62 11.08
C SER A 27 14.03 6.41 10.52
N ASN A 28 14.60 5.23 10.73
CA ASN A 28 15.88 4.90 10.11
C ASN A 28 15.70 4.79 8.59
N LEU A 29 16.77 5.09 7.85
CA LEU A 29 16.87 4.93 6.41
C LEU A 29 18.09 4.07 6.08
N LEU A 30 17.88 2.91 5.48
CA LEU A 30 18.97 2.12 4.88
C LEU A 30 19.11 2.51 3.41
N CYS A 31 20.27 3.01 3.03
CA CYS A 31 20.57 3.34 1.63
C CYS A 31 21.37 2.20 1.00
N LEU A 32 20.80 1.55 -0.01
CA LEU A 32 21.43 0.47 -0.77
C LEU A 32 21.80 0.96 -2.18
N ASN A 33 23.09 0.91 -2.52
CA ASN A 33 23.52 1.04 -3.90
C ASN A 33 23.30 -0.30 -4.62
N ARG A 34 22.41 -0.37 -5.61
CA ARG A 34 22.05 -1.64 -6.24
C ARG A 34 23.16 -2.25 -7.10
N ARG A 35 24.10 -1.43 -7.58
CA ARG A 35 25.21 -1.88 -8.43
C ARG A 35 26.33 -2.49 -7.59
N SER A 36 26.77 -1.79 -6.54
CA SER A 36 27.86 -2.26 -5.68
C SER A 36 27.41 -3.18 -4.55
N GLY A 37 26.13 -3.11 -4.15
CA GLY A 37 25.60 -3.80 -2.97
C GLY A 37 26.00 -3.14 -1.64
N GLN A 38 26.64 -1.96 -1.67
CA GLN A 38 27.01 -1.24 -0.45
C GLN A 38 25.78 -0.68 0.27
N CYS A 39 25.74 -0.86 1.58
CA CYS A 39 24.76 -0.28 2.48
C CYS A 39 25.34 0.93 3.23
N SER A 40 24.50 1.93 3.50
CA SER A 40 24.77 2.96 4.50
C SER A 40 23.53 3.24 5.34
N HIS A 41 23.73 3.75 6.54
CA HIS A 41 22.69 3.94 7.54
C HIS A 41 22.53 5.42 7.85
N ARG A 42 21.30 5.92 7.68
CA ARG A 42 20.91 7.31 7.83
C ARG A 42 19.56 7.39 8.54
N ASN A 43 19.06 8.61 8.68
CA ASN A 43 17.69 8.90 9.07
C ASN A 43 16.88 9.38 7.86
N PHE A 44 15.57 9.20 7.91
CA PHE A 44 14.71 9.55 6.79
C PHE A 44 14.70 11.05 6.47
N PHE A 45 14.85 11.93 7.46
CA PHE A 45 14.97 13.37 7.23
C PHE A 45 16.21 13.78 6.42
N GLU A 46 17.23 12.91 6.34
CA GLU A 46 18.43 13.10 5.52
C GLU A 46 18.21 12.66 4.05
N LEU A 47 17.01 12.20 3.67
CA LEU A 47 16.70 11.75 2.31
C LEU A 47 17.11 12.77 1.24
N GLY A 48 16.95 14.06 1.54
CA GLY A 48 17.32 15.14 0.63
C GLY A 48 18.76 15.03 0.14
N ASP A 49 19.70 14.53 0.94
CA ASP A 49 21.12 14.44 0.58
C ASP A 49 21.40 13.42 -0.53
N PHE A 50 20.47 12.50 -0.77
CA PHE A 50 20.54 11.50 -1.82
C PHE A 50 19.83 11.93 -3.11
N LEU A 51 19.15 13.08 -3.09
CA LEU A 51 18.37 13.62 -4.20
C LEU A 51 19.07 14.84 -4.82
N ALA A 52 19.01 14.92 -6.15
CA ALA A 52 19.58 15.99 -6.95
C ALA A 52 18.49 16.91 -7.48
N ARG A 53 18.80 18.19 -7.65
CA ARG A 53 17.89 19.15 -8.30
C ARG A 53 17.46 18.61 -9.66
N GLY A 54 16.16 18.69 -9.95
CA GLY A 54 15.58 18.17 -11.19
C GLY A 54 15.05 16.73 -11.08
N ASP A 55 15.39 15.98 -10.03
CA ASP A 55 14.76 14.69 -9.74
C ASP A 55 13.25 14.84 -9.48
N VAL A 56 12.50 13.76 -9.71
CA VAL A 56 11.06 13.67 -9.38
C VAL A 56 10.79 12.56 -8.38
N LEU A 57 10.09 12.91 -7.29
CA LEU A 57 9.44 11.95 -6.40
C LEU A 57 8.04 11.63 -6.94
N VAL A 58 7.77 10.36 -7.22
CA VAL A 58 6.44 9.89 -7.61
C VAL A 58 5.75 9.23 -6.42
N VAL A 59 4.70 9.86 -5.94
CA VAL A 59 3.97 9.45 -4.72
C VAL A 59 2.57 8.91 -5.05
N ASN A 60 2.08 7.99 -4.23
CA ASN A 60 0.70 7.47 -4.32
C ASN A 60 -0.23 8.26 -3.38
N ASP A 61 -1.12 9.09 -3.93
CA ASP A 61 -2.01 10.00 -3.19
C ASP A 61 -3.32 9.34 -2.69
N THR A 62 -3.39 8.01 -2.73
CA THR A 62 -4.58 7.30 -2.25
C THR A 62 -4.83 7.53 -0.76
N GLU A 63 -6.11 7.68 -0.42
CA GLU A 63 -6.63 7.85 0.93
C GLU A 63 -7.38 6.57 1.36
N VAL A 64 -7.08 6.12 2.57
CA VAL A 64 -7.64 4.92 3.18
C VAL A 64 -9.03 5.24 3.68
N VAL A 65 -10.01 4.46 3.25
CA VAL A 65 -11.38 4.57 3.77
C VAL A 65 -11.52 3.76 5.07
N PRO A 66 -12.38 4.17 6.02
CA PRO A 66 -12.67 3.41 7.23
C PRO A 66 -13.57 2.19 6.94
N GLY A 67 -13.10 1.31 6.04
CA GLY A 67 -13.86 0.22 5.45
C GLY A 67 -14.09 -0.98 6.36
N ARG A 68 -13.67 -0.96 7.63
CA ARG A 68 -13.95 -2.02 8.59
C ARG A 68 -15.17 -1.69 9.44
N LEU A 69 -16.22 -2.49 9.31
CA LEU A 69 -17.46 -2.38 10.07
C LEU A 69 -17.58 -3.53 11.07
N LYS A 70 -17.99 -3.20 12.30
CA LYS A 70 -18.35 -4.19 13.33
C LYS A 70 -19.87 -4.26 13.43
N GLY A 71 -20.40 -5.47 13.52
CA GLY A 71 -21.84 -5.68 13.54
C GLY A 71 -22.25 -7.00 14.15
N LYS A 72 -23.52 -7.33 13.96
CA LYS A 72 -24.14 -8.59 14.40
C LYS A 72 -24.98 -9.19 13.28
N LYS A 73 -25.04 -10.52 13.24
CA LYS A 73 -26.04 -11.28 12.47
C LYS A 73 -27.40 -11.14 13.14
N GLU A 74 -28.48 -11.45 12.43
CA GLU A 74 -29.84 -11.54 13.01
C GLU A 74 -29.91 -12.46 14.23
N THR A 75 -29.11 -13.54 14.23
CA THR A 75 -28.96 -14.47 15.35
C THR A 75 -28.22 -13.90 16.56
N GLY A 76 -27.80 -12.63 16.54
CA GLY A 76 -27.03 -11.97 17.59
C GLY A 76 -25.52 -12.23 17.55
N GLY A 77 -25.06 -13.20 16.74
CA GLY A 77 -23.65 -13.53 16.61
C GLY A 77 -22.82 -12.38 16.02
N LYS A 78 -21.69 -12.05 16.65
CA LYS A 78 -20.77 -10.98 16.21
C LYS A 78 -20.22 -11.26 14.80
N VAL A 79 -20.04 -10.19 14.03
CA VAL A 79 -19.42 -10.21 12.71
C VAL A 79 -18.57 -8.96 12.51
N GLU A 80 -17.43 -9.12 11.85
CA GLU A 80 -16.68 -7.99 11.30
C GLU A 80 -16.67 -8.08 9.78
N VAL A 81 -16.89 -6.96 9.11
CA VAL A 81 -16.91 -6.84 7.66
C VAL A 81 -15.84 -5.85 7.24
N LEU A 82 -14.99 -6.26 6.32
CA LEU A 82 -14.01 -5.40 5.68
C LEU A 82 -14.41 -5.20 4.22
N ILE A 83 -14.74 -3.97 3.83
CA ILE A 83 -14.92 -3.60 2.43
C ILE A 83 -13.59 -3.85 1.71
N SER A 84 -13.58 -4.71 0.69
CA SER A 84 -12.35 -5.02 -0.06
C SER A 84 -12.24 -4.28 -1.38
N ASN A 85 -13.38 -3.83 -1.94
CA ASN A 85 -13.43 -3.04 -3.16
C ASN A 85 -14.43 -1.88 -2.98
N TYR A 86 -13.94 -0.75 -2.45
CA TYR A 86 -14.77 0.42 -2.21
C TYR A 86 -15.25 1.07 -3.52
N ASN A 87 -14.37 1.14 -4.53
CA ASN A 87 -14.68 1.76 -5.81
C ASN A 87 -15.76 1.03 -6.61
N SER A 88 -15.82 -0.30 -6.56
CA SER A 88 -16.94 -1.02 -7.18
C SER A 88 -18.27 -0.67 -6.53
N GLY A 89 -18.28 -0.42 -5.21
CA GLY A 89 -19.48 0.00 -4.50
C GLY A 89 -19.90 1.43 -4.82
N LEU A 90 -18.95 2.33 -5.11
CA LEU A 90 -19.27 3.67 -5.60
C LEU A 90 -20.00 3.61 -6.95
N LYS A 91 -19.44 2.85 -7.90
CA LYS A 91 -20.07 2.65 -9.22
C LYS A 91 -21.47 2.04 -9.10
N SER A 92 -21.64 1.01 -8.28
CA SER A 92 -22.96 0.40 -8.11
C SER A 92 -23.98 1.34 -7.47
N ALA A 93 -23.54 2.25 -6.60
CA ALA A 93 -24.43 3.23 -5.96
C ALA A 93 -24.93 4.27 -6.97
N GLU A 94 -24.10 4.63 -7.96
CA GLU A 94 -24.49 5.47 -9.10
C GLU A 94 -25.53 4.74 -9.98
N ASP A 95 -25.33 3.46 -10.26
CA ASP A 95 -26.18 2.68 -11.17
C ASP A 95 -27.51 2.21 -10.55
N SER A 96 -27.51 1.83 -9.27
CA SER A 96 -28.59 1.03 -8.66
C SER A 96 -29.14 1.59 -7.35
N SER A 97 -28.77 2.83 -6.98
CA SER A 97 -29.07 3.50 -5.70
C SER A 97 -28.56 2.78 -4.43
N HIS A 98 -27.86 1.66 -4.59
CA HIS A 98 -27.36 0.84 -3.50
C HIS A 98 -25.85 0.61 -3.63
N PHE A 99 -25.16 0.72 -2.49
CA PHE A 99 -23.75 0.36 -2.41
C PHE A 99 -23.63 -1.17 -2.33
N VAL A 100 -23.08 -1.78 -3.37
CA VAL A 100 -22.88 -3.22 -3.53
C VAL A 100 -21.41 -3.47 -3.80
N CYS A 101 -20.76 -4.21 -2.91
CA CYS A 101 -19.33 -4.46 -3.07
C CYS A 101 -18.90 -5.81 -2.50
N ARG A 102 -17.70 -6.23 -2.92
CA ARG A 102 -17.02 -7.37 -2.31
C ARG A 102 -16.43 -6.96 -0.97
N CYS A 103 -16.62 -7.83 0.01
CA CYS A 103 -16.15 -7.71 1.38
C CYS A 103 -15.50 -9.01 1.85
N LEU A 104 -14.66 -8.89 2.87
CA LEU A 104 -14.18 -10.02 3.67
C LEU A 104 -14.93 -10.03 4.99
N ILE A 105 -15.38 -11.21 5.41
CA ILE A 105 -16.12 -11.38 6.65
C ILE A 105 -15.26 -12.17 7.64
N LYS A 106 -15.27 -11.72 8.90
CA LYS A 106 -14.74 -12.48 10.03
C LYS A 106 -15.90 -12.78 10.99
N ALA A 107 -16.19 -14.07 11.18
CA ALA A 107 -17.21 -14.56 12.09
C ALA A 107 -16.89 -16.00 12.52
N SER A 108 -17.37 -16.44 13.68
CA SER A 108 -17.19 -17.84 14.13
C SER A 108 -17.89 -18.84 13.20
N LYS A 109 -19.04 -18.44 12.65
CA LYS A 109 -19.76 -19.15 11.59
C LYS A 109 -20.08 -18.14 10.49
N TYR A 110 -19.58 -18.41 9.29
CA TYR A 110 -19.79 -17.56 8.12
C TYR A 110 -21.28 -17.44 7.80
N PRO A 111 -21.77 -16.23 7.46
CA PRO A 111 -23.16 -16.03 7.04
C PRO A 111 -23.39 -16.62 5.65
N ALA A 112 -24.53 -17.29 5.46
CA ALA A 112 -24.95 -17.77 4.14
C ALA A 112 -25.54 -16.62 3.29
N ALA A 113 -25.65 -16.82 1.98
CA ALA A 113 -26.43 -15.93 1.13
C ALA A 113 -27.86 -15.74 1.68
N GLY A 114 -28.37 -14.50 1.59
CA GLY A 114 -29.64 -14.10 2.18
C GLY A 114 -29.56 -13.53 3.59
N THR A 115 -28.49 -13.82 4.35
CA THR A 115 -28.34 -13.38 5.76
C THR A 115 -28.27 -11.86 5.87
N TRP A 116 -28.96 -11.27 6.85
CA TRP A 116 -28.80 -9.85 7.20
C TRP A 116 -27.74 -9.62 8.28
N LEU A 117 -26.96 -8.57 8.07
CA LEU A 117 -25.94 -8.06 8.98
C LEU A 117 -26.33 -6.64 9.41
N HIS A 118 -26.29 -6.37 10.70
CA HIS A 118 -26.64 -5.08 11.29
C HIS A 118 -25.38 -4.42 11.86
N PHE A 119 -25.11 -3.18 11.49
CA PHE A 119 -23.93 -2.42 11.93
C PHE A 119 -24.31 -1.23 12.82
N ALA A 120 -25.41 -0.55 12.48
CA ALA A 120 -26.02 0.53 13.26
C ALA A 120 -27.53 0.59 12.95
N GLU A 121 -28.27 1.46 13.63
CA GLU A 121 -29.72 1.65 13.41
C GLU A 121 -30.05 2.12 11.99
N ASP A 122 -29.12 2.82 11.35
CA ASP A 122 -29.21 3.39 10.02
C ASP A 122 -28.35 2.66 8.98
N LEU A 123 -27.69 1.53 9.33
CA LEU A 123 -26.93 0.72 8.39
C LEU A 123 -27.07 -0.79 8.63
N LYS A 124 -27.59 -1.47 7.61
CA LYS A 124 -27.58 -2.94 7.50
C LYS A 124 -27.10 -3.39 6.12
N ALA A 125 -26.69 -4.64 5.98
CA ALA A 125 -26.37 -5.23 4.69
C ALA A 125 -26.96 -6.63 4.55
N LYS A 126 -27.30 -7.00 3.32
CA LYS A 126 -27.70 -8.36 2.95
C LYS A 126 -26.53 -9.04 2.25
N VAL A 127 -26.21 -10.26 2.67
CA VAL A 127 -25.24 -11.12 1.96
C VAL A 127 -25.90 -11.62 0.68
N LEU A 128 -25.36 -11.25 -0.47
CA LEU A 128 -25.87 -11.69 -1.78
C LEU A 128 -25.21 -12.98 -2.25
N ASP A 129 -23.89 -13.06 -2.08
CA ASP A 129 -23.07 -14.17 -2.57
C ASP A 129 -21.89 -14.43 -1.62
N THR A 130 -21.44 -15.67 -1.57
CA THR A 130 -20.32 -16.16 -0.75
C THR A 130 -19.25 -16.89 -1.58
N SER A 131 -19.28 -16.76 -2.90
CA SER A 131 -18.37 -17.47 -3.80
C SER A 131 -16.92 -16.95 -3.74
N ASN A 132 -15.97 -17.82 -4.10
CA ASN A 132 -14.56 -17.45 -4.33
C ASN A 132 -13.84 -16.83 -3.11
N GLY A 133 -14.22 -17.21 -1.89
CA GLY A 133 -13.56 -16.77 -0.66
C GLY A 133 -13.80 -15.30 -0.28
N ALA A 134 -14.70 -14.60 -0.98
CA ALA A 134 -15.15 -13.25 -0.64
C ALA A 134 -16.69 -13.24 -0.58
N HIS A 135 -17.26 -12.22 0.07
CA HIS A 135 -18.71 -12.08 0.21
C HIS A 135 -19.15 -10.83 -0.54
N THR A 136 -20.20 -10.91 -1.34
CA THR A 136 -20.81 -9.74 -1.97
C THR A 136 -21.94 -9.25 -1.08
N LEU A 137 -21.85 -8.00 -0.63
CA LEU A 137 -22.83 -7.40 0.29
C LEU A 137 -23.54 -6.26 -0.41
N LYS A 138 -24.86 -6.19 -0.23
CA LYS A 138 -25.67 -5.03 -0.59
C LYS A 138 -26.02 -4.26 0.68
N PHE A 139 -25.55 -3.02 0.77
CA PHE A 139 -25.77 -2.15 1.92
C PHE A 139 -27.06 -1.34 1.76
N TYR A 140 -27.78 -1.21 2.87
CA TYR A 140 -29.02 -0.46 3.02
C TYR A 140 -28.77 0.59 4.11
N ALA A 141 -28.59 1.83 3.68
CA ALA A 141 -28.33 2.98 4.52
C ALA A 141 -29.59 3.86 4.60
N LYS A 142 -29.91 4.38 5.79
CA LYS A 142 -30.89 5.47 5.94
C LYS A 142 -30.14 6.80 5.80
N GLY A 143 -29.98 7.27 4.56
CA GLY A 143 -29.19 8.45 4.22
C GLY A 143 -27.96 8.10 3.39
N ASP A 144 -26.97 9.01 3.34
CA ASP A 144 -25.74 8.78 2.58
C ASP A 144 -24.85 7.71 3.22
N PHE A 145 -24.61 6.63 2.47
CA PHE A 145 -23.78 5.52 2.91
C PHE A 145 -22.37 5.97 3.29
N LYS A 146 -21.77 6.92 2.55
CA LYS A 146 -20.39 7.36 2.81
C LYS A 146 -20.32 8.07 4.16
N THR A 147 -21.23 8.99 4.43
CA THR A 147 -21.34 9.69 5.71
C THR A 147 -21.47 8.71 6.88
N ILE A 148 -22.33 7.69 6.75
CA ILE A 148 -22.47 6.67 7.78
C ILE A 148 -21.19 5.83 7.93
N LEU A 149 -20.57 5.40 6.82
CA LEU A 149 -19.33 4.63 6.84
C LEU A 149 -18.21 5.39 7.57
N TYR A 150 -18.07 6.70 7.35
CA TYR A 150 -17.06 7.50 8.04
C TYR A 150 -17.38 7.71 9.52
N ARG A 151 -18.66 7.68 9.91
CA ARG A 151 -19.08 7.79 11.31
C ARG A 151 -18.84 6.52 12.12
N ILE A 152 -19.13 5.34 11.55
CA ILE A 152 -19.12 4.07 12.31
C ILE A 152 -18.01 3.11 11.89
N GLY A 153 -17.36 3.37 10.75
CA GLY A 153 -16.28 2.56 10.23
C GLY A 153 -14.99 2.74 11.01
N GLN A 154 -14.10 1.77 10.87
CA GLN A 154 -12.76 1.79 11.44
C GLN A 154 -11.72 1.68 10.34
N VAL A 155 -10.58 2.35 10.51
CA VAL A 155 -9.43 2.18 9.61
C VAL A 155 -9.01 0.71 9.60
N PRO A 156 -9.00 0.07 8.42
CA PRO A 156 -8.61 -1.32 8.31
C PRO A 156 -7.09 -1.47 8.42
N LEU A 157 -6.60 -1.57 9.65
CA LEU A 157 -5.20 -1.88 9.86
C LEU A 157 -4.85 -3.29 9.36
N PRO A 158 -3.66 -3.47 8.79
CA PRO A 158 -3.16 -4.78 8.39
C PRO A 158 -3.14 -5.80 9.54
N PRO A 159 -3.24 -7.11 9.25
CA PRO A 159 -3.45 -8.14 10.27
C PRO A 159 -2.29 -8.29 11.28
N TYR A 160 -1.09 -7.84 10.94
CA TYR A 160 0.10 -7.86 11.79
C TYR A 160 0.20 -6.67 12.75
N ILE A 161 -0.60 -5.62 12.57
CA ILE A 161 -0.69 -4.49 13.49
C ILE A 161 -1.78 -4.82 14.51
N LYS A 162 -1.35 -5.24 15.71
CA LYS A 162 -2.24 -5.62 16.80
C LYS A 162 -2.57 -4.37 17.62
N ARG A 163 -3.83 -3.93 17.57
CA ARG A 163 -4.35 -2.88 18.46
C ARG A 163 -4.98 -3.50 19.69
N ASN A 164 -4.40 -3.25 20.87
CA ASN A 164 -5.08 -3.46 22.14
C ASN A 164 -5.80 -2.15 22.51
N TYR A 165 -7.10 -2.05 22.21
CA TYR A 165 -7.89 -0.85 22.49
C TYR A 165 -8.02 -0.52 23.99
N LYS A 166 -7.51 -1.37 24.90
CA LYS A 166 -7.39 -1.06 26.34
C LYS A 166 -6.13 -0.25 26.69
N GLN A 167 -5.14 -0.20 25.79
CA GLN A 167 -3.95 0.64 25.91
C GLN A 167 -4.12 1.83 24.96
N GLN A 168 -3.71 3.04 25.38
CA GLN A 168 -3.76 4.20 24.50
C GLN A 168 -2.96 3.91 23.22
N ALA A 169 -3.64 3.97 22.08
CA ALA A 169 -2.96 3.93 20.80
C ALA A 169 -2.01 5.14 20.75
N PRO A 170 -0.76 4.95 20.28
CA PRO A 170 0.25 6.01 20.27
C PRO A 170 -0.14 7.20 19.39
N CYS A 171 -1.13 7.01 18.51
CA CYS A 171 -1.83 8.04 17.75
C CYS A 171 -3.14 7.46 17.21
N TYR A 172 -4.04 8.34 16.76
CA TYR A 172 -5.28 7.95 16.09
C TYR A 172 -4.98 7.33 14.72
N ASP A 173 -5.41 6.08 14.49
CA ASP A 173 -5.12 5.33 13.25
C ASP A 173 -5.62 6.05 11.97
N GLU A 174 -6.70 6.83 12.08
CA GLU A 174 -7.25 7.70 11.03
C GLU A 174 -6.24 8.74 10.52
N ILE A 175 -5.45 9.28 11.43
CA ILE A 175 -4.37 10.21 11.11
C ILE A 175 -3.10 9.41 10.76
N CYS A 176 -2.86 8.34 11.52
CA CYS A 176 -1.55 7.74 11.55
C CYS A 176 -1.27 6.74 10.43
N TYR A 177 -2.31 6.14 9.88
CA TYR A 177 -2.24 5.22 8.77
C TYR A 177 -2.61 5.91 7.46
N GLN A 178 -2.15 7.15 7.30
CA GLN A 178 -2.36 7.97 6.12
C GLN A 178 -1.10 8.78 5.79
N THR A 179 -0.82 8.96 4.50
CA THR A 179 0.23 9.88 4.03
C THR A 179 -0.23 11.33 4.15
N VAL A 180 0.71 12.26 4.33
CA VAL A 180 0.37 13.70 4.46
C VAL A 180 -0.22 14.29 3.16
N TYR A 181 0.10 13.69 2.01
CA TYR A 181 -0.39 14.08 0.68
C TYR A 181 -1.60 13.24 0.20
N ALA A 182 -2.31 12.58 1.10
CA ALA A 182 -3.49 11.79 0.75
C ALA A 182 -4.64 12.66 0.28
N ASN A 183 -5.23 12.32 -0.86
CA ASN A 183 -6.30 13.14 -1.45
C ASN A 183 -7.37 12.32 -2.19
N ARG A 184 -7.13 11.04 -2.46
CA ARG A 184 -8.03 10.20 -3.29
C ARG A 184 -8.58 9.02 -2.52
N LYS A 185 -9.80 9.17 -1.99
CA LYS A 185 -10.53 8.14 -1.23
C LYS A 185 -10.76 6.88 -2.05
N GLY A 186 -10.31 5.74 -1.52
CA GLY A 186 -10.70 4.43 -2.07
C GLY A 186 -9.79 3.26 -1.71
N ALA A 187 -8.68 3.49 -1.02
CA ALA A 187 -7.80 2.40 -0.61
C ALA A 187 -8.29 1.70 0.67
N ILE A 188 -7.95 0.43 0.78
CA ILE A 188 -8.08 -0.36 1.99
C ILE A 188 -6.75 -0.37 2.78
N ALA A 189 -5.65 -0.03 2.14
CA ALA A 189 -4.35 0.08 2.80
C ALA A 189 -3.57 1.30 2.36
N ALA A 190 -2.82 1.88 3.28
CA ALA A 190 -1.95 2.99 2.99
C ALA A 190 -0.73 2.56 2.17
N PRO A 191 -0.22 3.41 1.25
CA PRO A 191 1.08 3.23 0.63
C PRO A 191 2.17 3.54 1.67
N THR A 192 2.61 2.53 2.40
CA THR A 192 3.30 2.73 3.68
C THR A 192 4.68 3.38 3.59
N ALA A 193 5.34 3.33 2.43
CA ALA A 193 6.61 4.03 2.21
C ALA A 193 6.42 5.55 2.26
N GLY A 194 5.22 6.04 1.93
CA GLY A 194 4.86 7.44 2.03
C GLY A 194 4.66 7.94 3.45
N LEU A 195 4.45 7.03 4.41
CA LEU A 195 4.14 7.37 5.81
C LEU A 195 5.32 8.00 6.56
N HIS A 196 6.53 7.98 5.99
CA HIS A 196 7.73 8.59 6.55
C HIS A 196 7.86 10.07 6.23
N PHE A 197 7.15 10.55 5.20
CA PHE A 197 7.17 11.96 4.84
C PHE A 197 6.36 12.81 5.81
N THR A 198 6.90 13.98 6.12
CA THR A 198 6.24 15.08 6.80
C THR A 198 6.05 16.23 5.82
N GLU A 199 5.10 17.13 6.08
CA GLU A 199 4.92 18.33 5.25
C GLU A 199 6.21 19.17 5.21
N GLU A 200 6.90 19.29 6.34
CA GLU A 200 8.15 20.03 6.44
C GLU A 200 9.26 19.40 5.59
N LEU A 201 9.34 18.07 5.53
CA LEU A 201 10.32 17.40 4.68
C LEU A 201 9.98 17.59 3.20
N LEU A 202 8.70 17.44 2.81
CA LEU A 202 8.27 17.66 1.43
C LEU A 202 8.58 19.09 0.97
N GLU A 203 8.35 20.08 1.82
CA GLU A 203 8.64 21.47 1.51
C GLU A 203 10.14 21.73 1.34
N LYS A 204 10.98 21.18 2.23
CA LYS A 204 12.45 21.24 2.06
C LYS A 204 12.91 20.64 0.74
N LEU A 205 12.30 19.53 0.32
CA LEU A 205 12.61 18.89 -0.96
C LEU A 205 12.17 19.75 -2.15
N ARG A 206 10.99 20.39 -2.08
CA ARG A 206 10.53 21.34 -3.11
C ARG A 206 11.48 22.52 -3.24
N VAL A 207 11.90 23.12 -2.12
CA VAL A 207 12.88 24.23 -2.10
C VAL A 207 14.22 23.82 -2.70
N LYS A 208 14.66 22.57 -2.50
CA LYS A 208 15.87 22.01 -3.14
C LYS A 208 15.72 21.80 -4.66
N GLY A 209 14.51 21.97 -5.20
CA GLY A 209 14.21 21.78 -6.62
C GLY A 209 13.89 20.32 -6.99
N ILE A 210 13.43 19.53 -6.03
CA ILE A 210 12.87 18.19 -6.28
C ILE A 210 11.41 18.35 -6.69
N LYS A 211 11.05 17.81 -7.85
CA LYS A 211 9.68 17.79 -8.34
C LYS A 211 8.89 16.72 -7.60
N ILE A 212 7.59 16.93 -7.42
CA ILE A 212 6.68 15.92 -6.87
C ILE A 212 5.58 15.68 -7.89
N ALA A 213 5.41 14.43 -8.29
CA ALA A 213 4.32 13.98 -9.15
C ALA A 213 3.45 12.96 -8.39
N THR A 214 2.14 13.03 -8.59
CA THR A 214 1.18 12.15 -7.91
C THR A 214 0.60 11.14 -8.88
N LEU A 215 0.47 9.90 -8.44
CA LEU A 215 -0.44 8.93 -9.03
C LEU A 215 -1.39 8.44 -7.97
N THR A 216 -2.53 7.88 -8.38
CA THR A 216 -3.45 7.20 -7.48
C THR A 216 -3.41 5.72 -7.80
N LEU A 217 -3.15 4.87 -6.81
CA LEU A 217 -3.47 3.44 -6.87
C LEU A 217 -4.17 3.05 -5.58
N HIS A 218 -5.42 2.62 -5.69
CA HIS A 218 -6.19 2.21 -4.52
C HIS A 218 -5.80 0.79 -4.11
N VAL A 219 -4.97 0.71 -3.07
CA VAL A 219 -4.44 -0.55 -2.57
C VAL A 219 -5.58 -1.40 -2.01
N GLY A 220 -5.75 -2.59 -2.57
CA GLY A 220 -6.76 -3.54 -2.14
C GLY A 220 -6.24 -4.44 -1.01
N PHE A 221 -7.15 -5.20 -0.38
CA PHE A 221 -6.74 -6.19 0.62
C PHE A 221 -5.84 -7.31 0.04
N GLY A 222 -5.93 -7.55 -1.27
CA GLY A 222 -5.13 -8.55 -1.98
C GLY A 222 -3.62 -8.41 -1.74
N THR A 223 -3.14 -7.19 -1.45
CA THR A 223 -1.73 -6.92 -1.13
C THR A 223 -1.22 -7.66 0.12
N PHE A 224 -2.12 -8.04 1.04
CA PHE A 224 -1.77 -8.78 2.27
C PHE A 224 -1.96 -10.29 2.14
N LEU A 225 -2.44 -10.78 1.01
CA LEU A 225 -2.64 -12.21 0.83
C LEU A 225 -1.29 -12.91 0.62
N PRO A 226 -1.06 -14.05 1.30
CA PRO A 226 0.20 -14.76 1.16
C PRO A 226 0.36 -15.37 -0.24
N VAL A 227 1.59 -15.41 -0.72
CA VAL A 227 1.92 -16.18 -1.94
C VAL A 227 1.88 -17.66 -1.57
N ARG A 228 0.96 -18.41 -2.18
CA ARG A 228 0.80 -19.86 -1.94
C ARG A 228 1.52 -20.74 -2.97
N ALA A 229 1.94 -20.16 -4.08
CA ALA A 229 2.60 -20.91 -5.15
C ALA A 229 4.08 -21.16 -4.81
N GLY A 230 4.52 -22.42 -4.90
CA GLY A 230 5.92 -22.78 -4.69
C GLY A 230 6.86 -22.20 -5.75
N ASP A 231 6.37 -22.09 -6.99
CA ASP A 231 7.00 -21.33 -8.08
C ASP A 231 6.31 -19.97 -8.20
N ILE A 232 7.06 -18.90 -7.94
CA ILE A 232 6.52 -17.53 -7.89
C ILE A 232 5.88 -17.10 -9.21
N ARG A 233 6.34 -17.63 -10.35
CA ARG A 233 5.84 -17.25 -11.69
C ARG A 233 4.37 -17.63 -11.91
N LYS A 234 3.85 -18.56 -11.10
CA LYS A 234 2.46 -18.99 -11.14
C LYS A 234 1.54 -18.12 -10.27
N HIS A 235 2.08 -17.18 -9.52
CA HIS A 235 1.29 -16.26 -8.70
C HIS A 235 0.55 -15.25 -9.58
N LYS A 236 -0.74 -15.06 -9.31
CA LYS A 236 -1.56 -14.04 -9.95
C LYS A 236 -1.81 -12.92 -8.94
N MET A 237 -1.43 -11.70 -9.31
CA MET A 237 -1.73 -10.52 -8.51
C MET A 237 -3.22 -10.16 -8.62
N HIS A 238 -3.75 -9.58 -7.55
CA HIS A 238 -5.03 -8.92 -7.62
C HIS A 238 -4.89 -7.60 -8.35
N ALA A 239 -5.81 -7.35 -9.29
CA ALA A 239 -5.83 -6.12 -10.04
C ALA A 239 -6.31 -4.95 -9.16
N GLU A 240 -5.54 -3.86 -9.16
CA GLU A 240 -5.81 -2.66 -8.35
C GLU A 240 -6.06 -1.46 -9.26
N PRO A 241 -7.13 -0.67 -9.05
CA PRO A 241 -7.42 0.45 -9.92
C PRO A 241 -6.42 1.58 -9.69
N PHE A 242 -6.00 2.21 -10.79
CA PHE A 242 -5.08 3.34 -10.76
C PHE A 242 -5.54 4.49 -11.65
N ALA A 243 -4.98 5.68 -11.41
CA ALA A 243 -5.09 6.84 -12.26
C ALA A 243 -3.78 7.66 -12.23
N ILE A 244 -3.38 8.19 -13.39
CA ILE A 244 -2.29 9.16 -13.54
C ILE A 244 -2.82 10.32 -14.38
N SER A 245 -2.67 11.55 -13.89
CA SER A 245 -3.08 12.74 -14.64
C SER A 245 -2.08 13.09 -15.75
N GLU A 246 -2.54 13.79 -16.78
CA GLU A 246 -1.69 14.32 -17.85
C GLU A 246 -0.53 15.16 -17.31
N ASN A 247 -0.80 16.02 -16.33
CA ASN A 247 0.23 16.84 -15.69
C ASN A 247 1.31 15.97 -15.00
N SER A 248 0.91 14.92 -14.28
CA SER A 248 1.87 14.04 -13.61
C SER A 248 2.70 13.24 -14.60
N ALA A 249 2.08 12.70 -15.65
CA ALA A 249 2.79 12.01 -16.73
C ALA A 249 3.80 12.96 -17.41
N LYS A 250 3.39 14.21 -17.71
CA LYS A 250 4.27 15.24 -18.27
C LYS A 250 5.47 15.54 -17.37
N ILE A 251 5.27 15.76 -16.07
CA ILE A 251 6.36 16.00 -15.11
C ILE A 251 7.34 14.83 -15.08
N ILE A 252 6.83 13.60 -15.05
CA ILE A 252 7.66 12.38 -15.00
C ILE A 252 8.48 12.23 -16.28
N ASN A 253 7.83 12.35 -17.45
CA ASN A 253 8.49 12.20 -18.74
C ASN A 253 9.52 13.32 -18.99
N SER A 254 9.19 14.58 -18.65
CA SER A 254 10.10 15.70 -18.82
C SER A 254 11.34 15.58 -17.94
N THR A 255 11.17 15.11 -16.70
CA THR A 255 12.28 14.89 -15.75
C THR A 255 13.35 13.99 -16.35
N ARG A 256 12.94 12.91 -17.02
CA ARG A 256 13.88 11.99 -17.67
C ARG A 256 14.57 12.63 -18.87
N THR A 257 13.85 13.39 -19.69
CA THR A 257 14.46 14.11 -20.83
C THR A 257 15.43 15.20 -20.40
N GLU A 258 15.22 15.77 -19.20
CA GLU A 258 16.07 16.78 -18.58
C GLU A 258 17.26 16.17 -17.81
N GLY A 259 17.41 14.84 -17.79
CA GLY A 259 18.51 14.14 -17.12
C GLY A 259 18.32 13.92 -15.61
N GLY A 260 17.15 14.24 -15.06
CA GLY A 260 16.78 13.91 -13.68
C GLY A 260 16.29 12.48 -13.53
N ARG A 261 16.26 11.98 -12.29
CA ARG A 261 15.83 10.61 -11.96
C ARG A 261 14.36 10.55 -11.59
N VAL A 262 13.71 9.45 -11.95
CA VAL A 262 12.36 9.09 -11.47
C VAL A 262 12.47 8.20 -10.25
N ILE A 263 12.16 8.76 -9.07
CA ILE A 263 12.20 8.05 -7.79
C ILE A 263 10.78 7.68 -7.36
N ALA A 264 10.49 6.37 -7.33
CA ALA A 264 9.20 5.87 -6.88
C ALA A 264 9.15 5.80 -5.34
N VAL A 265 8.10 6.37 -4.75
CA VAL A 265 7.80 6.26 -3.33
C VAL A 265 6.81 5.13 -3.09
N GLY A 266 7.36 3.94 -2.84
CA GLY A 266 6.62 2.71 -2.58
C GLY A 266 6.47 1.83 -3.81
N THR A 267 6.35 0.53 -3.54
CA THR A 267 6.18 -0.53 -4.55
C THR A 267 4.91 -0.38 -5.38
N THR A 268 3.87 0.27 -4.85
CA THR A 268 2.65 0.59 -5.61
C THR A 268 2.94 1.56 -6.74
N CYS A 269 3.75 2.61 -6.49
CA CYS A 269 4.16 3.55 -7.53
C CYS A 269 4.98 2.84 -8.60
N VAL A 270 5.92 1.98 -8.19
CA VAL A 270 6.73 1.18 -9.12
C VAL A 270 5.83 0.38 -10.06
N ARG A 271 4.89 -0.41 -9.51
CA ARG A 271 3.99 -1.24 -10.33
C ARG A 271 3.16 -0.39 -11.28
N THR A 272 2.57 0.70 -10.82
CA THR A 272 1.76 1.57 -11.68
C THR A 272 2.58 2.15 -12.82
N LEU A 273 3.73 2.77 -12.53
CA LEU A 273 4.60 3.38 -13.54
C LEU A 273 5.06 2.35 -14.57
N GLU A 274 5.54 1.20 -14.09
CA GLU A 274 6.02 0.12 -14.94
C GLU A 274 4.91 -0.54 -15.77
N SER A 275 3.66 -0.55 -15.28
CA SER A 275 2.49 -1.03 -16.03
C SER A 275 2.13 -0.12 -17.21
N VAL A 276 2.19 1.20 -17.03
CA VAL A 276 1.74 2.16 -18.06
C VAL A 276 2.87 2.66 -18.97
N ALA A 277 4.12 2.41 -18.59
CA ALA A 277 5.27 2.82 -19.36
C ALA A 277 5.37 2.03 -20.68
N ASN A 278 5.60 2.75 -21.78
CA ASN A 278 5.94 2.13 -23.08
C ASN A 278 7.36 1.50 -23.04
N PRO A 279 7.79 0.76 -24.08
CA PRO A 279 9.14 0.16 -24.11
C PRO A 279 10.31 1.13 -23.97
N ASN A 280 10.12 2.41 -24.31
CA ASN A 280 11.10 3.47 -24.13
C ASN A 280 11.08 4.08 -22.70
N GLY A 281 10.12 3.65 -21.88
CA GLY A 281 9.94 4.07 -20.50
C GLY A 281 9.21 5.39 -20.31
N GLU A 282 8.47 5.83 -21.32
CA GLU A 282 7.57 6.98 -21.25
C GLU A 282 6.23 6.56 -20.62
N VAL A 283 5.81 7.31 -19.61
CA VAL A 283 4.59 7.07 -18.82
C VAL A 283 3.38 7.68 -19.53
N ARG A 284 2.35 6.86 -19.76
CA ARG A 284 1.07 7.32 -20.29
C ARG A 284 0.14 7.76 -19.16
N ALA A 285 -0.52 8.89 -19.33
CA ALA A 285 -1.64 9.30 -18.48
C ALA A 285 -2.87 8.41 -18.72
N GLY A 286 -3.81 8.44 -17.79
CA GLY A 286 -5.06 7.70 -17.88
C GLY A 286 -5.37 6.91 -16.61
N SER A 287 -6.45 6.13 -16.68
CA SER A 287 -6.88 5.24 -15.60
C SER A 287 -7.02 3.81 -16.10
N GLY A 288 -6.90 2.86 -15.19
CA GLY A 288 -6.95 1.45 -15.53
C GLY A 288 -6.85 0.56 -14.31
N SER A 289 -6.44 -0.69 -14.53
CA SER A 289 -6.17 -1.65 -13.46
C SER A 289 -4.75 -2.20 -13.59
N CYS A 290 -4.07 -2.32 -12.45
CA CYS A 290 -2.69 -2.79 -12.36
C CYS A 290 -2.67 -4.15 -11.62
N ASP A 291 -2.35 -5.20 -12.37
CA ASP A 291 -2.09 -6.55 -11.88
C ASP A 291 -0.66 -7.02 -12.20
N LEU A 292 0.22 -6.07 -12.59
CA LEU A 292 1.60 -6.39 -12.92
C LEU A 292 2.33 -6.98 -11.71
N PHE A 293 2.87 -8.18 -11.91
CA PHE A 293 3.71 -8.88 -10.94
C PHE A 293 5.18 -8.74 -11.32
N ILE A 294 5.94 -8.00 -10.52
CA ILE A 294 7.37 -7.75 -10.73
C ILE A 294 8.18 -8.70 -9.84
N PHE A 295 9.07 -9.48 -10.46
CA PHE A 295 9.97 -10.43 -9.80
C PHE A 295 11.33 -10.48 -10.53
N PRO A 296 12.38 -11.11 -9.95
CA PRO A 296 13.72 -11.10 -10.56
C PRO A 296 13.74 -11.55 -12.02
N GLY A 297 14.41 -10.77 -12.85
CA GLY A 297 14.39 -10.90 -14.32
C GLY A 297 13.60 -9.78 -15.02
N TYR A 298 12.81 -9.01 -14.28
CA TYR A 298 12.11 -7.84 -14.82
C TYR A 298 13.08 -6.70 -15.17
N ARG A 299 12.90 -6.08 -16.34
CA ARG A 299 13.64 -4.89 -16.77
C ARG A 299 12.82 -3.64 -16.48
N PHE A 300 13.28 -2.82 -15.54
CA PHE A 300 12.66 -1.54 -15.20
C PHE A 300 12.83 -0.55 -16.36
N LYS A 301 11.72 0.06 -16.77
CA LYS A 301 11.65 0.96 -17.93
C LYS A 301 11.72 2.41 -17.51
N THR A 302 11.13 2.76 -16.36
CA THR A 302 10.91 4.15 -15.94
C THR A 302 11.57 4.46 -14.61
N VAL A 303 11.53 3.53 -13.64
CA VAL A 303 11.97 3.82 -12.27
C VAL A 303 13.49 3.72 -12.13
N ASP A 304 14.11 4.80 -11.68
CA ASP A 304 15.56 4.90 -11.47
C ASP A 304 15.98 4.59 -10.03
N ALA A 305 15.16 5.00 -9.05
CA ALA A 305 15.39 4.75 -7.63
C ALA A 305 14.07 4.42 -6.91
N LEU A 306 14.17 3.74 -5.77
CA LEU A 306 13.02 3.27 -5.00
C LEU A 306 13.17 3.65 -3.52
N ILE A 307 12.15 4.30 -2.96
CA ILE A 307 11.94 4.44 -1.51
C ILE A 307 10.88 3.43 -1.10
N THR A 308 11.17 2.55 -0.15
CA THR A 308 10.22 1.52 0.31
C THR A 308 10.41 1.17 1.79
N ASN A 309 9.50 0.40 2.38
CA ASN A 309 9.71 -0.22 3.69
C ASN A 309 10.48 -1.54 3.55
N PHE A 310 10.85 -2.13 4.69
CA PHE A 310 11.26 -3.54 4.73
C PHE A 310 10.03 -4.47 4.69
N HIS A 311 10.10 -5.51 3.87
CA HIS A 311 8.95 -6.38 3.57
C HIS A 311 9.06 -7.76 4.20
N LEU A 312 7.93 -8.42 4.44
CA LEU A 312 7.92 -9.77 5.02
C LEU A 312 8.68 -10.79 4.14
N PRO A 313 9.25 -11.85 4.75
CA PRO A 313 9.75 -13.01 4.02
C PRO A 313 8.67 -13.56 3.09
N GLN A 314 9.09 -14.07 1.93
CA GLN A 314 8.21 -14.74 0.96
C GLN A 314 7.04 -13.86 0.44
N SER A 315 7.18 -12.54 0.51
CA SER A 315 6.18 -11.59 0.01
C SER A 315 6.43 -11.17 -1.45
N THR A 316 5.36 -10.82 -2.16
CA THR A 316 5.45 -10.23 -3.51
C THR A 316 6.25 -8.94 -3.53
N LEU A 317 6.18 -8.15 -2.45
CA LEU A 317 6.93 -6.90 -2.28
C LEU A 317 8.45 -7.16 -2.20
N LEU A 318 8.88 -8.19 -1.46
CA LEU A 318 10.29 -8.58 -1.40
C LEU A 318 10.80 -9.06 -2.76
N MET A 319 9.96 -9.73 -3.56
CA MET A 319 10.29 -10.16 -4.92
C MET A 319 10.49 -8.96 -5.85
N LEU A 320 9.64 -7.94 -5.75
CA LEU A 320 9.78 -6.69 -6.52
C LEU A 320 11.08 -5.96 -6.16
N VAL A 321 11.36 -5.79 -4.86
CA VAL A 321 12.60 -5.14 -4.41
C VAL A 321 13.83 -5.94 -4.84
N SER A 322 13.75 -7.28 -4.79
CA SER A 322 14.79 -8.18 -5.29
C SER A 322 14.99 -8.09 -6.80
N ALA A 323 13.94 -7.80 -7.57
CA ALA A 323 14.05 -7.54 -8.99
C ALA A 323 14.78 -6.22 -9.25
N PHE A 324 14.50 -5.20 -8.43
CA PHE A 324 15.05 -3.86 -8.59
C PHE A 324 16.53 -3.77 -8.23
N ALA A 325 16.95 -4.43 -7.14
CA ALA A 325 18.30 -4.28 -6.60
C ALA A 325 19.15 -5.55 -6.62
N GLY A 326 18.62 -6.65 -7.18
CA GLY A 326 19.25 -7.95 -7.15
C GLY A 326 19.01 -8.68 -5.83
N ARG A 327 18.49 -9.91 -5.90
CA ARG A 327 18.12 -10.73 -4.73
C ARG A 327 19.22 -10.82 -3.68
N ARG A 328 20.48 -11.06 -4.07
CA ARG A 328 21.59 -11.22 -3.12
C ARG A 328 21.82 -9.94 -2.31
N ASN A 329 21.86 -8.79 -2.98
CA ASN A 329 22.09 -7.50 -2.34
C ASN A 329 20.94 -7.16 -1.38
N VAL A 330 19.70 -7.42 -1.79
CA VAL A 330 18.52 -7.19 -0.94
C VAL A 330 18.52 -8.08 0.30
N LEU A 331 18.77 -9.39 0.16
CA LEU A 331 18.78 -10.28 1.32
C LEU A 331 19.93 -9.94 2.29
N ASN A 332 21.10 -9.56 1.77
CA ASN A 332 22.21 -9.08 2.61
C ASN A 332 21.82 -7.80 3.37
N ALA A 333 21.21 -6.81 2.71
CA ALA A 333 20.72 -5.60 3.35
C ALA A 333 19.64 -5.88 4.41
N TYR A 334 18.77 -6.86 4.17
CA TYR A 334 17.75 -7.27 5.14
C TYR A 334 18.35 -7.98 6.34
N HIS A 335 19.35 -8.84 6.17
CA HIS A 335 20.09 -9.45 7.28
C HIS A 335 20.81 -8.39 8.11
N GLU A 336 21.46 -7.43 7.48
CA GLU A 336 22.07 -6.30 8.18
C GLU A 336 21.04 -5.45 8.94
N ALA A 337 19.88 -5.18 8.33
CA ALA A 337 18.79 -4.47 8.98
C ALA A 337 18.28 -5.22 10.22
N VAL A 338 18.12 -6.55 10.15
CA VAL A 338 17.76 -7.39 11.31
C VAL A 338 18.84 -7.30 12.40
N HIS A 339 20.12 -7.45 12.04
CA HIS A 339 21.24 -7.36 12.98
C HIS A 339 21.31 -6.00 13.69
N ARG A 340 21.05 -4.92 12.97
CA ARG A 340 21.00 -3.54 13.50
C ARG A 340 19.67 -3.17 14.15
N LYS A 341 18.73 -4.13 14.28
CA LYS A 341 17.41 -3.93 14.89
C LYS A 341 16.58 -2.83 14.22
N TYR A 342 16.68 -2.72 12.90
CA TYR A 342 15.72 -1.93 12.12
C TYR A 342 14.31 -2.45 12.37
N ARG A 343 13.35 -1.55 12.32
CA ARG A 343 11.93 -1.89 12.44
C ARG A 343 11.37 -2.20 11.07
N PHE A 344 10.53 -3.23 10.96
CA PHE A 344 10.04 -3.74 9.68
C PHE A 344 8.59 -3.35 9.42
N TYR A 345 8.24 -3.41 8.13
CA TYR A 345 6.90 -3.30 7.59
C TYR A 345 6.25 -1.91 7.68
N SER A 346 4.92 -1.84 7.72
CA SER A 346 4.12 -0.62 7.51
C SER A 346 4.56 0.59 8.31
N TYR A 347 4.87 0.40 9.60
CA TYR A 347 5.29 1.46 10.51
C TYR A 347 6.78 1.39 10.87
N GLY A 348 7.51 0.51 10.18
CA GLY A 348 8.91 0.28 10.43
C GLY A 348 9.78 1.44 9.95
N ASP A 349 10.97 1.08 9.49
CA ASP A 349 11.95 1.97 8.92
C ASP A 349 11.91 1.90 7.38
N ALA A 350 12.66 2.78 6.73
CA ALA A 350 12.68 2.94 5.29
C ALA A 350 13.97 2.40 4.67
N MET A 351 13.90 2.13 3.37
CA MET A 351 15.00 1.76 2.52
C MET A 351 14.97 2.64 1.27
N TYR A 352 16.10 3.25 0.92
CA TYR A 352 16.33 3.95 -0.34
C TYR A 352 17.27 3.10 -1.20
N ILE A 353 16.91 2.89 -2.46
CA ILE A 353 17.69 2.09 -3.40
C ILE A 353 17.98 2.92 -4.64
N CYS A 354 19.25 3.07 -4.99
CA CYS A 354 19.73 3.80 -6.17
C CYS A 354 20.60 2.93 -7.09
#